data_AF-A0A9D8NTD7-F1
#
_entry.id   AF-A0A9D8NTD7-F1
#
_cell.length_a   1.000
_cell.length_b   1.000
_cell.length_c   1.000
_cell.angle_alpha   90.00
_cell.angle_beta   90.00
_cell.angle_gamma   90.00
#
_symmetry.space_group_name_H-M   'P 1'
#
loop_
_entity.id
_entity.type
_entity.pdbx_description
1 polymer ?
#
loop_
_entity_poly.entity_id
_entity_poly.type
_entity_poly.pdbx_seq_one_letter_code
_entity_poly.pdbx_strand_id
1 'polypeptide(L)'
;MIAVHVEIPLDAEEGHPKVREKVDAIVRRAKLPGVSYMLREPLEVWQKKFEIEGYPATFVFNKAGLIAKKYLDSEAAESELPQLLEKLVKD
;
A
#
# COMPACT_ATOMS: atom_id res chain seq x y z
N MET A 1 6.24 -3.45 7.45
CA MET A 1 5.21 -3.25 6.41
C MET A 1 5.31 -1.81 5.92
N ILE A 2 5.11 -1.54 4.64
CA ILE A 2 5.01 -0.16 4.14
C ILE A 2 3.59 0.04 3.64
N ALA A 3 2.88 1.02 4.20
CA ALA A 3 1.54 1.38 3.75
C ALA A 3 1.65 2.64 2.90
N VAL A 4 1.08 2.61 1.69
CA VAL A 4 1.19 3.72 0.76
C VAL A 4 -0.19 4.20 0.38
N HIS A 5 -0.44 5.48 0.65
CA HIS A 5 -1.69 6.15 0.30
C HIS A 5 -1.44 6.98 -0.95
N VAL A 6 -2.26 6.75 -1.97
CA VAL A 6 -2.20 7.50 -3.23
C VAL A 6 -3.26 8.59 -3.17
N GLU A 7 -2.84 9.83 -3.42
CA GLU A 7 -3.74 10.98 -3.47
C GLU A 7 -4.79 10.79 -4.59
N ILE A 8 -6.07 10.92 -4.24
CA ILE A 8 -7.17 10.84 -5.20
C ILE A 8 -7.64 12.25 -5.60
N PRO A 9 -8.31 12.45 -6.75
CA PRO A 9 -8.73 13.79 -7.18
C PRO A 9 -9.55 14.59 -6.14
N LEU A 10 -10.35 13.91 -5.32
CA LEU A 10 -11.09 14.52 -4.21
C LEU A 10 -10.18 15.15 -3.13
N ASP A 11 -8.98 14.60 -2.94
CA ASP A 11 -8.00 15.11 -1.98
C ASP A 11 -7.40 16.45 -2.43
N ALA A 12 -7.22 16.62 -3.75
CA ALA A 12 -6.71 17.86 -4.33
C ALA A 12 -7.67 19.04 -4.11
N GLU A 13 -8.98 18.79 -4.04
CA GLU A 13 -10.01 19.80 -3.78
C GLU A 13 -10.08 20.22 -2.30
N GLU A 14 -9.78 19.31 -1.36
CA GLU A 14 -9.80 19.59 0.08
C GLU A 14 -8.56 20.31 0.60
N GLY A 15 -7.45 20.22 -0.14
CA GLY A 15 -6.17 20.85 0.18
C GLY A 15 -5.24 19.94 0.99
N HIS A 16 -3.99 19.83 0.54
CA HIS A 16 -3.00 18.88 1.02
C HIS A 16 -2.81 18.78 2.56
N PRO A 17 -2.86 19.88 3.35
CA PRO A 17 -2.71 19.77 4.81
C PRO A 17 -3.83 18.94 5.47
N LYS A 18 -5.08 19.11 5.02
CA LYS A 18 -6.23 18.38 5.58
C LYS A 18 -6.21 16.90 5.20
N VAL A 19 -5.84 16.61 3.95
CA VAL A 19 -5.71 15.23 3.47
C VAL A 19 -4.63 14.50 4.26
N ARG A 20 -3.49 15.16 4.52
CA ARG A 20 -2.42 14.59 5.32
C ARG A 20 -2.87 14.23 6.73
N GLU A 21 -3.64 15.09 7.39
CA GLU A 21 -4.21 14.80 8.71
C GLU A 21 -5.16 13.60 8.68
N LYS A 22 -6.00 13.46 7.63
CA LYS A 22 -6.89 12.31 7.44
C LYS A 22 -6.11 11.02 7.23
N VAL A 23 -5.11 11.03 6.36
CA VAL A 23 -4.23 9.88 6.10
C VAL A 23 -3.49 9.48 7.38
N ASP A 24 -2.92 10.45 8.09
CA ASP A 24 -2.25 10.20 9.37
C ASP A 24 -3.22 9.61 10.41
N ALA A 25 -4.47 10.07 10.46
CA ALA A 25 -5.49 9.51 11.34
C ALA A 25 -5.86 8.06 10.97
N ILE A 26 -6.00 7.75 9.68
CA ILE A 26 -6.26 6.39 9.17
C ILE A 26 -5.09 5.46 9.53
N VAL A 27 -3.85 5.89 9.26
CA VAL A 27 -2.63 5.13 9.59
C VAL A 27 -2.55 4.84 11.09
N ARG A 28 -2.75 5.86 11.94
CA ARG A 28 -2.74 5.70 13.40
C ARG A 28 -3.82 4.74 13.88
N ARG A 29 -5.04 4.84 13.32
CA ARG A 29 -6.15 3.94 13.66
C ARG A 29 -5.87 2.50 13.23
N ALA A 30 -5.26 2.30 12.07
CA ALA A 30 -4.97 0.98 11.52
C ALA A 30 -3.81 0.26 12.24
N LYS A 31 -3.03 0.97 13.08
CA LYS A 31 -1.89 0.40 13.84
C LYS A 31 -0.93 -0.42 12.96
N LEU A 32 -0.76 -0.03 11.70
CA LEU A 32 0.04 -0.79 10.75
C LEU A 32 1.51 -0.79 11.18
N PRO A 33 2.16 -1.95 11.29
CA PRO A 33 3.55 -2.03 11.70
C PRO A 33 4.49 -1.57 10.56
N GLY A 34 4.89 -0.30 10.58
CA GLY A 34 6.00 0.22 9.76
C GLY A 34 5.80 1.66 9.27
N VAL A 35 6.38 1.99 8.12
CA VAL A 35 6.42 3.37 7.59
C VAL A 35 5.26 3.59 6.63
N SER A 36 4.60 4.74 6.76
CA SER A 36 3.55 5.15 5.83
C SER A 36 4.01 6.32 4.97
N TYR A 37 3.76 6.22 3.67
CA TYR A 37 4.05 7.27 2.71
C TYR A 37 2.77 7.74 2.01
N MET A 38 2.74 9.01 1.65
CA MET A 38 1.74 9.59 0.78
C MET A 38 2.38 9.87 -0.57
N LEU A 39 1.84 9.26 -1.64
CA LEU A 39 2.24 9.53 -3.01
C LEU A 39 1.35 10.63 -3.56
N ARG A 40 1.96 11.57 -4.29
CA ARG A 40 1.26 12.74 -4.85
C ARG A 40 0.94 12.58 -6.32
N GLU A 41 1.48 11.55 -6.95
CA GLU A 41 1.18 11.23 -8.33
C GLU A 41 -0.23 10.63 -8.44
N PRO A 42 -0.95 10.89 -9.54
CA PRO A 42 -2.30 10.39 -9.73
C PRO A 42 -2.41 8.87 -9.60
N LEU A 43 -3.59 8.40 -9.19
CA LEU A 43 -3.93 7.00 -9.03
C LEU A 43 -3.53 6.15 -10.24
N GLU A 44 -3.78 6.67 -11.43
CA GLU A 44 -3.57 6.02 -12.72
C GLU A 44 -2.10 5.70 -12.97
N VAL A 45 -1.19 6.55 -12.47
CA VAL A 45 0.27 6.32 -12.58
C VAL A 45 0.64 5.04 -11.85
N TRP A 46 0.11 4.87 -10.64
CA TRP A 46 0.43 3.73 -9.78
C TRP A 46 -0.35 2.46 -10.17
N GLN A 47 -1.60 2.60 -10.60
CA GLN A 47 -2.38 1.51 -11.20
C GLN A 47 -1.67 0.92 -12.41
N LYS A 48 -1.17 1.78 -13.31
CA LYS A 48 -0.40 1.35 -14.48
C LYS A 48 0.93 0.74 -14.09
N LYS A 49 1.68 1.35 -13.15
CA LYS A 49 2.99 0.87 -12.72
C LYS A 49 2.94 -0.50 -12.03
N PHE A 50 1.89 -0.76 -11.26
CA PHE A 50 1.71 -2.01 -10.52
C PHE A 50 0.74 -2.99 -11.19
N GLU A 51 0.21 -2.63 -12.36
CA GLU A 51 -0.74 -3.42 -13.14
C GLU A 51 -1.94 -3.86 -12.28
N ILE A 52 -2.60 -2.90 -11.62
CA ILE A 52 -3.80 -3.11 -10.81
C ILE A 52 -4.95 -2.25 -11.31
N GLU A 53 -6.17 -2.79 -11.22
CA GLU A 53 -7.38 -2.09 -11.64
C GLU A 53 -7.97 -1.19 -10.55
N GLY A 54 -7.54 -1.36 -9.29
CA GLY A 54 -8.10 -0.68 -8.13
C GLY A 54 -7.31 -0.93 -6.85
N TYR A 55 -7.64 -0.15 -5.82
CA TYR A 55 -7.12 -0.28 -4.46
C TYR A 55 -8.24 -0.76 -3.52
N PRO A 56 -7.91 -1.40 -2.38
CA PRO A 56 -6.56 -1.70 -1.87
C PRO A 56 -5.87 -2.87 -2.59
N ALA A 57 -4.54 -2.85 -2.63
CA ALA A 57 -3.73 -3.96 -3.14
C ALA A 57 -2.46 -4.11 -2.28
N THR A 58 -2.06 -5.35 -2.02
CA THR A 58 -0.88 -5.68 -1.20
C THR A 58 0.20 -6.33 -2.05
N PHE A 59 1.43 -5.84 -1.91
CA PHE A 59 2.58 -6.31 -2.68
C PHE A 59 3.67 -6.83 -1.77
N VAL A 60 4.27 -7.95 -2.17
CA VAL A 60 5.43 -8.55 -1.50
C VAL A 60 6.58 -8.49 -2.48
N PHE A 61 7.68 -7.85 -2.07
CA PHE A 61 8.90 -7.74 -2.86
C PHE A 61 9.95 -8.71 -2.36
N ASN A 62 10.73 -9.32 -3.27
CA ASN A 62 11.88 -10.14 -2.90
C ASN A 62 13.14 -9.28 -2.64
N LYS A 63 14.24 -9.93 -2.24
CA LYS A 63 15.53 -9.26 -1.97
C LYS A 63 16.13 -8.54 -3.20
N ALA A 64 15.74 -8.92 -4.41
CA ALA A 64 16.15 -8.27 -5.65
C ALA A 64 15.29 -7.04 -6.00
N GLY A 65 14.31 -6.69 -5.17
CA GLY A 65 13.40 -5.56 -5.40
C GLY A 65 12.30 -5.83 -6.43
N LEU A 66 12.11 -7.09 -6.84
CA LEU A 66 11.05 -7.50 -7.76
C LEU A 66 9.80 -7.94 -7.00
N ILE A 67 8.62 -7.76 -7.61
CA ILE A 67 7.35 -8.21 -7.03
C ILE A 67 7.34 -9.75 -7.02
N ALA A 68 7.42 -10.33 -5.82
CA ALA A 68 7.32 -11.77 -5.60
C ALA A 68 5.87 -12.24 -5.56
N LYS A 69 4.97 -11.43 -4.99
CA LYS A 69 3.53 -11.72 -4.95
C LYS A 69 2.69 -10.45 -4.87
N LYS A 70 1.50 -10.50 -5.45
CA LYS A 70 0.49 -9.44 -5.47
C LYS A 70 -0.84 -10.01 -4.97
N TYR A 71 -1.51 -9.30 -4.08
CA TYR A 71 -2.83 -9.61 -3.57
C TYR A 71 -3.76 -8.44 -3.88
N LEU A 72 -4.83 -8.69 -4.63
CA LEU A 72 -5.87 -7.71 -4.92
C LEU A 72 -7.01 -7.75 -3.89
N ASP A 73 -7.05 -8.83 -3.10
CA ASP A 73 -7.97 -9.02 -1.99
C ASP A 73 -7.20 -8.95 -0.67
N SER A 74 -7.72 -8.17 0.27
CA SER A 74 -7.11 -7.96 1.58
C SER A 74 -7.23 -9.20 2.47
N GLU A 75 -8.32 -9.96 2.38
CA GLU A 75 -8.51 -11.17 3.19
C GLU A 75 -7.51 -12.26 2.76
N ALA A 76 -7.32 -12.43 1.44
CA ALA A 76 -6.33 -13.33 0.88
C ALA A 76 -4.89 -12.92 1.32
N ALA A 77 -4.60 -11.62 1.34
CA ALA A 77 -3.32 -11.12 1.81
C ALA A 77 -3.08 -11.50 3.28
N GLU A 78 -4.03 -11.21 4.17
CA GLU A 78 -3.91 -11.46 5.61
C GLU A 78 -3.71 -12.95 5.94
N SER A 79 -4.39 -13.84 5.21
CA SER A 79 -4.28 -15.28 5.41
C SER A 79 -2.92 -15.85 4.98
N GLU A 80 -2.37 -15.37 3.85
CA GLU A 80 -1.20 -15.98 3.23
C GLU A 80 0.13 -15.29 3.57
N LEU A 81 0.11 -13.99 3.87
CA LEU A 81 1.31 -13.19 4.15
C LEU A 81 2.20 -13.80 5.25
N PRO A 82 1.69 -14.27 6.40
CA PRO A 82 2.56 -14.79 7.46
C PRO A 82 3.45 -15.94 6.97
N GLN A 83 2.87 -16.91 6.26
CA GLN A 83 3.58 -18.08 5.76
C GLN A 83 4.57 -17.73 4.65
N LEU A 84 4.21 -16.78 3.79
CA LEU A 84 5.08 -16.33 2.71
C LEU A 84 6.29 -15.56 3.24
N LEU A 85 6.09 -14.68 4.23
CA LEU A 85 7.17 -13.94 4.87
C LEU A 85 8.16 -14.88 5.57
N GLU A 86 7.68 -15.93 6.24
CA GLU A 86 8.56 -16.93 6.84
C GLU A 86 9.44 -17.65 5.82
N LYS A 87 8.93 -17.94 4.61
CA LYS A 87 9.72 -18.56 3.53
C LYS A 87 10.78 -17.59 3.01
N LEU A 88 10.39 -16.35 2.73
CA LEU A 88 11.28 -15.32 2.14
C LEU A 88 12.40 -14.85 3.09
N VAL A 89 12.24 -15.04 4.40
CA VAL A 89 13.28 -14.71 5.40
C VAL A 89 14.28 -15.85 5.59
N LYS A 90 13.88 -17.10 5.30
CA LYS A 90 14.72 -18.30 5.48
C LYS A 90 15.62 -18.58 4.27
N ASP A 91 15.19 -18.20 3.07
CA ASP A 91 16.03 -18.08 1.86
C ASP A 91 16.79 -16.73 1.86
#